data_AF-A0A3E0D7G1-F1
#
_entry.id   AF-A0A3E0D7G1-F1
#
_cell.length_a   1.000
_cell.length_b   1.000
_cell.length_c   1.000
_cell.angle_alpha   90.00
_cell.angle_beta   90.00
_cell.angle_gamma   90.00
#
_symmetry.space_group_name_H-M   'P 1'
#
loop_
_entity.id
_entity.type
_entity.pdbx_description
1 polymer ?
#
loop_
_entity_poly.entity_id
_entity_poly.type
_entity_poly.pdbx_seq_one_letter_code
_entity_poly.pdbx_strand_id
1 'polypeptide(L)'
;MGNTKNLEDFRLNKYLAPHLAWQKYGPDKAVEMSYSIYAIHAFYSTMEDIKDLEQQDSFVNNGRRSNVSIALWFLALESFINCICKIICLRQDQNFTKDLRTKSIGKRLGFLFNTFEVEGEAMRKSGLISRVNEFMQFRNEIFHDRNIGEDIHFHKTNFSPRPFFSNQVDVFQSLLIFIEVSYGLRYVINGLDLMANVSIGKSELLIFEKLDKLYNTFLKSFLIQVLAKHELTTSLNLDIEHYYQPAPYSNTFFEIGEVLPVFQNQQQSDFIYPLNKGKTAIGTGLYAGLIAASGKPNGHYDSMNFILDWPKMYSDSQEIRKNR
;
A
#
# COMPACT_ATOMS: atom_id res chain seq x y z
N MET A 1 31.72 21.17 -23.16
CA MET A 1 31.72 20.06 -22.19
C MET A 1 30.30 19.95 -21.66
N GLY A 2 29.58 18.88 -22.00
CA GLY A 2 28.22 18.70 -21.46
C GLY A 2 28.31 18.39 -19.98
N ASN A 3 27.59 19.12 -19.13
CA ASN A 3 27.47 18.79 -17.72
C ASN A 3 26.97 17.35 -17.60
N THR A 4 27.81 16.45 -17.11
CA THR A 4 27.40 15.14 -16.63
C THR A 4 26.34 15.35 -15.55
N LYS A 5 25.13 14.82 -15.77
CA LYS A 5 24.07 14.79 -14.75
C LYS A 5 24.17 13.49 -13.96
N ASN A 6 24.06 13.60 -12.64
CA ASN A 6 23.95 12.47 -11.74
C ASN A 6 22.47 12.09 -11.56
N LEU A 7 22.18 10.84 -11.21
CA LEU A 7 20.81 10.43 -10.91
C LEU A 7 20.24 11.19 -9.70
N GLU A 8 21.12 11.55 -8.76
CA GLU A 8 20.89 12.41 -7.61
C GLU A 8 20.24 13.75 -7.99
N ASP A 9 20.61 14.31 -9.14
CA ASP A 9 20.17 15.64 -9.59
C ASP A 9 18.66 15.66 -9.88
N PHE A 10 18.04 14.49 -10.14
CA PHE A 10 16.62 14.37 -10.44
C PHE A 10 15.73 14.22 -9.19
N ARG A 11 16.29 14.14 -7.97
CA ARG A 11 15.53 13.92 -6.72
C ARG A 11 14.56 15.05 -6.36
N LEU A 12 14.77 16.25 -6.90
CA LEU A 12 13.91 17.42 -6.71
C LEU A 12 12.92 17.63 -7.86
N ASN A 13 12.82 16.69 -8.81
CA ASN A 13 11.88 16.75 -9.90
C ASN A 13 10.44 16.55 -9.39
N LYS A 14 9.65 17.62 -9.37
CA LYS A 14 8.23 17.61 -8.94
C LYS A 14 7.25 17.24 -10.06
N TYR A 15 7.77 16.88 -11.24
CA TYR A 15 6.94 16.50 -12.39
C TYR A 15 5.97 15.38 -12.02
N LEU A 16 4.68 15.61 -12.28
CA LEU A 16 3.56 14.70 -11.97
C LEU A 16 3.41 14.34 -10.48
N ALA A 17 4.07 15.03 -9.55
CA ALA A 17 3.84 14.85 -8.12
C ALA A 17 2.60 15.65 -7.66
N PRO A 18 1.47 15.00 -7.30
CA PRO A 18 0.25 15.71 -6.95
C PRO A 18 0.29 16.25 -5.52
N HIS A 19 -0.19 17.47 -5.33
CA HIS A 19 -0.29 18.14 -4.03
C HIS A 19 -1.66 18.79 -3.86
N LEU A 20 -2.10 18.98 -2.62
CA LEU A 20 -3.24 19.82 -2.27
C LEU A 20 -2.73 21.18 -1.79
N ALA A 21 -3.12 22.26 -2.47
CA ALA A 21 -2.80 23.61 -2.04
C ALA A 21 -4.05 24.30 -1.50
N TRP A 22 -3.94 24.92 -0.33
CA TRP A 22 -4.97 25.85 0.13
C TRP A 22 -4.74 27.21 -0.51
N GLN A 23 -5.73 27.73 -1.24
CA GLN A 23 -5.64 28.99 -1.99
C GLN A 23 -5.11 30.16 -1.15
N LYS A 24 -5.43 30.20 0.15
CA LYS A 24 -4.98 31.25 1.09
C LYS A 24 -3.46 31.34 1.26
N TYR A 25 -2.73 30.22 1.17
CA TYR A 25 -1.29 30.17 1.51
C TYR A 25 -0.36 29.96 0.31
N GLY A 26 -0.91 29.81 -0.90
CA GLY A 26 -0.11 29.56 -2.10
C GLY A 26 0.60 28.19 -2.10
N PRO A 27 1.49 27.94 -3.08
CA PRO A 27 2.10 26.63 -3.30
C PRO A 27 3.11 26.20 -2.21
N ASP A 28 3.63 27.15 -1.41
CA ASP A 28 4.66 26.86 -0.40
C ASP A 28 4.13 26.10 0.82
N LYS A 29 2.81 26.09 1.04
CA LYS A 29 2.15 25.28 2.08
C LYS A 29 1.35 24.12 1.50
N ALA A 30 1.71 23.64 0.31
CA ALA A 30 1.05 22.51 -0.31
C ALA A 30 1.29 21.21 0.47
N VAL A 31 0.26 20.37 0.54
CA VAL A 31 0.29 19.06 1.18
C VAL A 31 0.49 18.00 0.11
N GLU A 32 1.59 17.26 0.18
CA GLU A 32 1.87 16.17 -0.77
C GLU A 32 0.83 15.04 -0.67
N MET A 33 0.32 14.61 -1.83
CA MET A 33 -0.60 13.48 -1.95
C MET A 33 0.17 12.17 -2.17
N SER A 34 1.18 11.91 -1.33
CA SER A 34 2.10 10.75 -1.50
C SER A 34 1.39 9.39 -1.43
N TYR A 35 0.18 9.34 -0.87
CA TYR A 35 -0.68 8.15 -0.91
C TYR A 35 -0.96 7.67 -2.33
N SER A 36 -0.99 8.55 -3.33
CA SER A 36 -1.20 8.16 -4.72
C SER A 36 -0.02 7.34 -5.25
N ILE A 37 1.21 7.74 -4.90
CA ILE A 37 2.43 7.01 -5.26
C ILE A 37 2.46 5.65 -4.58
N TYR A 38 2.17 5.60 -3.27
CA TYR A 38 2.12 4.33 -2.55
C TYR A 38 1.03 3.40 -3.06
N ALA A 39 -0.16 3.92 -3.41
CA ALA A 39 -1.24 3.13 -3.99
C ALA A 39 -0.87 2.57 -5.37
N ILE A 40 -0.15 3.32 -6.20
CA ILE A 40 0.38 2.82 -7.49
C ILE A 40 1.32 1.64 -7.23
N HIS A 41 2.31 1.80 -6.36
CA HIS A 41 3.25 0.72 -6.04
C HIS A 41 2.56 -0.49 -5.41
N ALA A 42 1.60 -0.25 -4.49
CA ALA A 42 0.83 -1.30 -3.86
C ALA A 42 0.01 -2.10 -4.90
N PHE A 43 -0.62 -1.41 -5.85
CA PHE A 43 -1.37 -2.02 -6.94
C PHE A 43 -0.50 -2.96 -7.79
N TYR A 44 0.65 -2.49 -8.27
CA TYR A 44 1.56 -3.32 -9.07
C TYR A 44 2.18 -4.46 -8.25
N SER A 45 2.50 -4.23 -6.98
CA SER A 45 3.01 -5.28 -6.09
C SER A 45 1.95 -6.37 -5.86
N THR A 46 0.68 -5.98 -5.64
CA THR A 46 -0.45 -6.90 -5.57
C THR A 46 -0.65 -7.69 -6.87
N MET A 47 -0.49 -7.05 -8.04
CA MET A 47 -0.55 -7.77 -9.32
C MET A 47 0.53 -8.85 -9.44
N GLU A 48 1.78 -8.55 -9.09
CA GLU A 48 2.85 -9.55 -9.11
C GLU A 48 2.60 -10.65 -8.07
N ASP A 49 2.02 -10.35 -6.91
CA ASP A 49 1.64 -11.38 -5.94
C ASP A 49 0.59 -12.35 -6.49
N ILE A 50 -0.41 -11.86 -7.24
CA ILE A 50 -1.42 -12.72 -7.88
C ILE A 50 -0.77 -13.53 -9.02
N LYS A 51 0.10 -12.90 -9.82
CA LYS A 51 0.79 -13.55 -10.93
C LYS A 51 1.73 -14.65 -10.45
N ASP A 52 2.45 -14.45 -9.35
CA ASP A 52 3.30 -15.50 -8.78
C ASP A 52 2.46 -16.70 -8.33
N LEU A 53 1.28 -16.47 -7.73
CA LEU A 53 0.32 -17.53 -7.43
C LEU A 53 -0.17 -18.22 -8.71
N GLU A 54 -0.48 -17.47 -9.77
CA GLU A 54 -0.89 -18.02 -11.06
C GLU A 54 0.18 -18.93 -11.67
N GLN A 55 1.45 -18.52 -11.62
CA GLN A 55 2.57 -19.17 -12.32
C GLN A 55 3.17 -20.33 -11.52
N GLN A 56 3.01 -20.37 -10.19
CA GLN A 56 3.66 -21.34 -9.29
C GLN A 56 5.20 -21.31 -9.33
N ASP A 57 5.82 -20.28 -9.95
CA ASP A 57 7.25 -20.21 -10.27
C ASP A 57 8.20 -20.21 -9.05
N SER A 58 7.67 -20.15 -7.82
CA SER A 58 8.46 -20.18 -6.58
C SER A 58 7.68 -20.71 -5.35
N PHE A 59 6.69 -21.57 -5.57
CA PHE A 59 5.77 -21.99 -4.51
C PHE A 59 6.21 -23.25 -3.76
N VAL A 60 6.48 -23.07 -2.47
CA VAL A 60 6.05 -24.03 -1.43
C VAL A 60 4.56 -23.73 -1.19
N ASN A 61 3.71 -24.71 -0.92
CA ASN A 61 2.22 -24.68 -0.80
C ASN A 61 1.54 -23.58 0.08
N ASN A 62 2.22 -22.48 0.43
CA ASN A 62 1.84 -21.48 1.42
C ASN A 62 1.39 -20.13 0.82
N GLY A 63 1.36 -19.94 -0.51
CA GLY A 63 1.24 -18.58 -1.06
C GLY A 63 2.59 -17.93 -1.34
N ARG A 64 2.57 -16.66 -1.78
CA ARG A 64 3.73 -15.78 -1.73
C ARG A 64 3.69 -14.99 -0.43
N ARG A 65 4.82 -14.84 0.25
CA ARG A 65 4.95 -13.90 1.37
C ARG A 65 4.71 -12.48 0.86
N SER A 66 3.53 -11.95 1.13
CA SER A 66 3.03 -10.73 0.48
C SER A 66 3.23 -9.46 1.33
N ASN A 67 4.19 -9.53 2.27
CA ASN A 67 4.49 -8.48 3.25
C ASN A 67 4.73 -7.11 2.61
N VAL A 68 5.36 -7.07 1.42
CA VAL A 68 5.66 -5.81 0.71
C VAL A 68 4.39 -5.11 0.22
N SER A 69 3.46 -5.85 -0.39
CA SER A 69 2.19 -5.29 -0.87
C SER A 69 1.33 -4.78 0.30
N ILE A 70 1.26 -5.56 1.38
CA ILE A 70 0.57 -5.18 2.62
C ILE A 70 1.16 -3.90 3.22
N ALA A 71 2.48 -3.81 3.28
CA ALA A 71 3.22 -2.63 3.72
C ALA A 71 2.87 -1.38 2.90
N LEU A 72 2.86 -1.50 1.57
CA LEU A 72 2.55 -0.40 0.67
C LEU A 72 1.09 0.06 0.80
N TRP A 73 0.14 -0.86 0.97
CA TRP A 73 -1.26 -0.51 1.26
C TRP A 73 -1.41 0.23 2.60
N PHE A 74 -0.65 -0.17 3.63
CA PHE A 74 -0.64 0.55 4.90
C PHE A 74 -0.06 1.97 4.75
N LEU A 75 1.04 2.12 4.02
CA LEU A 75 1.66 3.43 3.75
C LEU A 75 0.72 4.35 2.95
N ALA A 76 -0.01 3.80 1.97
CA ALA A 76 -1.04 4.52 1.23
C ALA A 76 -2.15 5.00 2.17
N LEU A 77 -2.70 4.11 3.01
CA LEU A 77 -3.73 4.44 3.99
C LEU A 77 -3.29 5.53 4.98
N GLU A 78 -2.12 5.36 5.58
CA GLU A 78 -1.58 6.32 6.54
C GLU A 78 -1.32 7.68 5.88
N SER A 79 -0.75 7.70 4.68
CA SER A 79 -0.50 8.94 3.95
C SER A 79 -1.80 9.63 3.54
N PHE A 80 -2.83 8.87 3.15
CA PHE A 80 -4.13 9.41 2.77
C PHE A 80 -4.81 10.11 3.95
N ILE A 81 -4.89 9.44 5.10
CA ILE A 81 -5.43 10.03 6.34
C ILE A 81 -4.61 11.27 6.74
N ASN A 82 -3.28 11.19 6.69
CA ASN A 82 -2.41 12.32 7.02
C ASN A 82 -2.58 13.51 6.07
N CYS A 83 -2.79 13.27 4.78
CA CYS A 83 -3.01 14.30 3.78
C CYS A 83 -4.23 15.15 4.16
N ILE A 84 -5.34 14.49 4.51
CA ILE A 84 -6.57 15.17 4.94
C ILE A 84 -6.38 15.82 6.31
N CYS A 85 -5.73 15.16 7.29
CA CYS A 85 -5.46 15.79 8.58
C CYS A 85 -4.61 17.07 8.43
N LYS A 86 -3.58 17.05 7.57
CA LYS A 86 -2.72 18.22 7.34
C LYS A 86 -3.49 19.38 6.73
N ILE A 87 -4.38 19.13 5.74
CA ILE A 87 -5.16 20.22 5.13
C ILE A 87 -6.19 20.81 6.10
N ILE A 88 -6.78 19.99 6.99
CA ILE A 88 -7.63 20.47 8.08
C ILE A 88 -6.83 21.29 9.10
N CYS A 89 -5.66 20.81 9.53
CA CYS A 89 -4.80 21.54 10.45
C CYS A 89 -4.37 22.88 9.86
N LEU A 90 -4.03 22.93 8.57
CA LEU A 90 -3.78 24.19 7.88
C LEU A 90 -5.01 25.09 7.99
N ARG A 91 -6.21 24.56 7.69
CA ARG A 91 -7.48 25.29 7.80
C ARG A 91 -7.71 25.94 9.16
N GLN A 92 -7.50 25.15 10.21
CA GLN A 92 -7.77 25.51 11.60
C GLN A 92 -6.61 26.23 12.30
N ASP A 93 -5.52 26.52 11.58
CA ASP A 93 -4.27 27.06 12.13
C ASP A 93 -3.70 26.21 13.29
N GLN A 94 -3.81 24.89 13.16
CA GLN A 94 -3.29 23.89 14.10
C GLN A 94 -1.96 23.30 13.61
N ASN A 95 -1.14 22.81 14.55
CA ASN A 95 0.14 22.20 14.21
C ASN A 95 0.00 20.68 14.10
N PHE A 96 -0.11 20.16 12.88
CA PHE A 96 -0.20 18.72 12.63
C PHE A 96 0.87 17.89 13.38
N THR A 97 2.11 18.37 13.40
CA THR A 97 3.24 17.65 14.03
C THR A 97 3.06 17.53 15.54
N LYS A 98 2.59 18.59 16.19
CA LYS A 98 2.35 18.62 17.64
C LYS A 98 1.05 17.92 18.02
N ASP A 99 0.00 18.10 17.23
CA ASP A 99 -1.37 17.82 17.66
C ASP A 99 -1.89 16.46 17.17
N LEU A 100 -1.36 15.93 16.05
CA LEU A 100 -1.88 14.72 15.41
C LEU A 100 -0.82 13.67 15.02
N ARG A 101 0.40 14.06 14.63
CA ARG A 101 1.42 13.12 14.09
C ARG A 101 1.74 11.96 15.04
N THR A 102 1.79 12.21 16.34
CA THR A 102 2.12 11.20 17.36
C THR A 102 0.94 10.29 17.72
N LYS A 103 -0.27 10.60 17.24
CA LYS A 103 -1.46 9.79 17.50
C LYS A 103 -1.49 8.58 16.57
N SER A 104 -2.04 7.47 17.06
CA SER A 104 -2.28 6.28 16.24
C SER A 104 -3.15 6.61 15.03
N ILE A 105 -3.04 5.81 13.97
CA ILE A 105 -3.81 6.01 12.75
C ILE A 105 -5.33 6.01 13.01
N GLY A 106 -5.82 5.14 13.90
CA GLY A 106 -7.23 5.14 14.31
C GLY A 106 -7.67 6.42 15.03
N LYS A 107 -6.80 7.03 15.85
CA LYS A 107 -7.08 8.32 16.49
C LYS A 107 -7.10 9.48 15.47
N ARG A 108 -6.22 9.45 14.46
CA ARG A 108 -6.23 10.40 13.34
C ARG A 108 -7.49 10.24 12.48
N LEU A 109 -7.91 9.01 12.19
CA LEU A 109 -9.16 8.73 11.51
C LEU A 109 -10.39 9.20 12.32
N GLY A 110 -10.39 8.95 13.63
CA GLY A 110 -11.42 9.47 14.53
C GLY A 110 -11.48 11.00 14.56
N PHE A 111 -10.34 11.69 14.47
CA PHE A 111 -10.30 13.14 14.30
C PHE A 111 -10.99 13.58 12.99
N LEU A 112 -10.73 12.90 11.87
CA LEU A 112 -11.43 13.19 10.60
C LEU A 112 -12.94 12.99 10.75
N PHE A 113 -13.38 11.89 11.35
CA PHE A 113 -14.81 11.62 11.56
C PHE A 113 -15.45 12.66 12.48
N ASN A 114 -14.75 13.14 13.50
CA ASN A 114 -15.26 14.23 14.33
C ASN A 114 -15.33 15.57 13.59
N THR A 115 -14.46 15.79 12.61
CA THR A 115 -14.42 17.04 11.84
C THR A 115 -15.56 17.12 10.83
N PHE A 116 -15.91 16.00 10.20
CA PHE A 116 -16.99 15.92 9.20
C PHE A 116 -18.31 15.39 9.80
N GLU A 117 -18.68 15.88 10.98
CA GLU A 117 -19.93 15.63 11.73
C GLU A 117 -20.81 14.45 11.27
N VAL A 118 -21.85 14.72 10.46
CA VAL A 118 -22.91 13.78 10.05
C VAL A 118 -22.32 12.62 9.25
N GLU A 119 -21.36 12.90 8.38
CA GLU A 119 -20.62 11.90 7.62
C GLU A 119 -19.77 11.00 8.54
N GLY A 120 -19.25 11.57 9.62
CA GLY A 120 -18.44 10.87 10.61
C GLY A 120 -19.18 9.92 11.54
N GLU A 121 -20.49 10.08 11.76
CA GLU A 121 -21.24 9.15 12.61
C GLU A 121 -21.55 7.82 11.91
N ALA A 122 -21.93 7.86 10.63
CA ALA A 122 -22.08 6.65 9.81
C ALA A 122 -20.74 5.89 9.71
N MET A 123 -19.65 6.62 9.47
CA MET A 123 -18.31 6.05 9.44
C MET A 123 -17.85 5.49 10.79
N ARG A 124 -18.26 6.05 11.93
CA ARG A 124 -17.98 5.46 13.25
C ARG A 124 -18.71 4.13 13.46
N LYS A 125 -19.96 4.03 13.02
CA LYS A 125 -20.79 2.82 13.17
C LYS A 125 -20.35 1.67 12.27
N SER A 126 -19.58 1.95 11.22
CA SER A 126 -19.05 0.95 10.27
C SER A 126 -18.07 -0.06 10.85
N GLY A 127 -17.39 0.25 11.97
CA GLY A 127 -16.26 -0.54 12.45
C GLY A 127 -14.95 -0.33 11.71
N LEU A 128 -14.87 0.61 10.75
CA LEU A 128 -13.64 0.93 10.00
C LEU A 128 -12.46 1.27 10.92
N ILE A 129 -12.68 2.03 12.00
CA ILE A 129 -11.61 2.35 12.96
C ILE A 129 -11.01 1.07 13.55
N SER A 130 -11.83 0.08 13.88
CA SER A 130 -11.37 -1.19 14.42
C SER A 130 -10.57 -1.98 13.39
N ARG A 131 -11.05 -2.06 12.14
CA ARG A 131 -10.32 -2.70 11.03
C ARG A 131 -8.98 -2.03 10.75
N VAL A 132 -8.94 -0.70 10.77
CA VAL A 132 -7.71 0.10 10.60
C VAL A 132 -6.73 -0.12 11.76
N ASN A 133 -7.22 -0.24 12.99
CA ASN A 133 -6.37 -0.55 14.14
C ASN A 133 -5.80 -1.98 14.06
N GLU A 134 -6.61 -2.96 13.65
CA GLU A 134 -6.15 -4.33 13.40
C GLU A 134 -5.11 -4.37 12.26
N PHE A 135 -5.31 -3.59 11.20
CA PHE A 135 -4.31 -3.47 10.13
C PHE A 135 -3.00 -2.84 10.63
N MET A 136 -3.07 -1.81 11.48
CA MET A 136 -1.88 -1.24 12.13
C MET A 136 -1.16 -2.27 13.00
N GLN A 137 -1.91 -3.08 13.77
CA GLN A 137 -1.35 -4.16 14.57
C GLN A 137 -0.63 -5.17 13.67
N PHE A 138 -1.32 -5.69 12.65
CA PHE A 138 -0.77 -6.65 11.69
C PHE A 138 0.52 -6.16 11.02
N ARG A 139 0.52 -4.91 10.53
CA ARG A 139 1.71 -4.28 9.94
C ARG A 139 2.87 -4.14 10.92
N ASN A 140 2.59 -3.80 12.18
CA ASN A 140 3.65 -3.67 13.18
C ASN A 140 4.33 -5.01 13.47
N GLU A 141 3.62 -6.12 13.37
CA GLU A 141 4.21 -7.45 13.51
C GLU A 141 5.10 -7.81 12.33
N ILE A 142 4.66 -7.49 11.11
CA ILE A 142 5.47 -7.69 9.89
C ILE A 142 6.80 -6.92 9.97
N PHE A 143 6.79 -5.69 10.50
CA PHE A 143 7.97 -4.81 10.49
C PHE A 143 8.85 -4.85 11.73
N HIS A 144 8.28 -5.19 12.89
CA HIS A 144 8.99 -5.07 14.16
C HIS A 144 9.23 -6.40 14.85
N ASP A 145 8.74 -7.51 14.28
CA ASP A 145 8.99 -8.88 14.78
C ASP A 145 8.81 -9.00 16.29
N ARG A 146 7.62 -8.60 16.78
CA ARG A 146 7.40 -8.36 18.22
C ARG A 146 6.99 -9.61 18.98
N ASN A 147 6.50 -10.63 18.27
CA ASN A 147 5.91 -11.83 18.85
C ASN A 147 6.77 -13.07 18.60
N ILE A 148 6.94 -13.90 19.63
CA ILE A 148 7.70 -15.16 19.57
C ILE A 148 6.78 -16.29 19.10
N GLY A 149 6.27 -16.17 17.86
CA GLY A 149 5.46 -17.21 17.21
C GLY A 149 4.04 -17.42 17.75
N GLU A 150 3.59 -16.56 18.67
CA GLU A 150 2.22 -16.57 19.20
C GLU A 150 1.21 -16.16 18.12
N ASP A 151 0.05 -16.82 18.12
CA ASP A 151 -1.04 -16.49 17.21
C ASP A 151 -1.75 -15.22 17.68
N ILE A 152 -1.96 -14.29 16.76
CA ILE A 152 -2.64 -13.03 17.00
C ILE A 152 -4.10 -13.19 16.63
N HIS A 153 -4.99 -12.68 17.48
CA HIS A 153 -6.42 -12.76 17.24
C HIS A 153 -6.95 -11.43 16.70
N PHE A 154 -7.45 -11.48 15.46
CA PHE A 154 -8.15 -10.40 14.81
C PHE A 154 -9.65 -10.68 14.86
N HIS A 155 -10.45 -9.69 15.26
CA HIS A 155 -11.88 -9.85 15.48
C HIS A 155 -12.73 -9.17 14.40
N LYS A 156 -12.14 -8.24 13.64
CA LYS A 156 -12.83 -7.44 12.62
C LYS A 156 -12.29 -7.64 11.21
N THR A 157 -11.19 -8.36 11.07
CA THR A 157 -10.50 -8.63 9.81
C THR A 157 -10.12 -10.10 9.72
N ASN A 158 -9.95 -10.60 8.51
CA ASN A 158 -9.50 -11.97 8.25
C ASN A 158 -7.98 -12.04 8.09
N PHE A 159 -7.23 -11.14 8.74
CA PHE A 159 -5.78 -11.20 8.70
C PHE A 159 -5.26 -12.51 9.31
N SER A 160 -4.17 -13.02 8.75
CA SER A 160 -3.49 -14.20 9.24
C SER A 160 -3.08 -14.02 10.72
N PRO A 161 -3.40 -14.99 11.60
CA PRO A 161 -2.91 -14.98 12.98
C PRO A 161 -1.39 -14.93 13.09
N ARG A 162 -0.68 -15.32 12.02
CA ARG A 162 0.78 -15.26 11.90
C ARG A 162 1.16 -14.34 10.74
N PRO A 163 1.40 -13.05 10.99
CA PRO A 163 1.62 -12.05 9.93
C PRO A 163 2.79 -12.37 8.98
N PHE A 164 3.81 -13.10 9.43
CA PHE A 164 4.91 -13.58 8.58
C PHE A 164 4.51 -14.64 7.55
N PHE A 165 3.37 -15.30 7.76
CA PHE A 165 2.75 -16.23 6.82
C PHE A 165 1.61 -15.58 6.05
N SER A 166 1.61 -14.24 5.95
CA SER A 166 0.64 -13.53 5.14
C SER A 166 0.72 -13.93 3.67
N ASN A 167 -0.43 -13.95 3.01
CA ASN A 167 -0.56 -14.29 1.61
C ASN A 167 -1.49 -13.29 0.88
N GLN A 168 -1.91 -13.64 -0.33
CA GLN A 168 -2.76 -12.81 -1.18
C GLN A 168 -4.09 -12.42 -0.51
N VAL A 169 -4.64 -13.25 0.39
CA VAL A 169 -5.88 -12.90 1.13
C VAL A 169 -5.63 -11.69 2.03
N ASP A 170 -4.51 -11.64 2.75
CA ASP A 170 -4.13 -10.51 3.59
C ASP A 170 -3.92 -9.24 2.75
N VAL A 171 -3.31 -9.37 1.57
CA VAL A 171 -3.14 -8.25 0.63
C VAL A 171 -4.49 -7.65 0.23
N PHE A 172 -5.46 -8.50 -0.12
CA PHE A 172 -6.80 -8.05 -0.52
C PHE A 172 -7.57 -7.47 0.67
N GLN A 173 -7.42 -8.02 1.87
CA GLN A 173 -7.99 -7.44 3.09
C GLN A 173 -7.41 -6.02 3.34
N SER A 174 -6.10 -5.83 3.17
CA SER A 174 -5.43 -4.52 3.26
C SER A 174 -5.93 -3.53 2.20
N LEU A 175 -6.05 -3.97 0.95
CA LEU A 175 -6.56 -3.19 -0.16
C LEU A 175 -8.01 -2.76 0.07
N LEU A 176 -8.89 -3.67 0.50
CA LEU A 176 -10.28 -3.38 0.80
C LEU A 176 -10.40 -2.33 1.90
N ILE A 177 -9.66 -2.46 3.01
CA ILE A 177 -9.64 -1.45 4.08
C ILE A 177 -9.22 -0.07 3.53
N PHE A 178 -8.20 -0.02 2.67
CA PHE A 178 -7.80 1.24 2.04
C PHE A 178 -8.90 1.84 1.16
N ILE A 179 -9.52 1.03 0.29
CA ILE A 179 -10.60 1.48 -0.60
C ILE A 179 -11.79 1.98 0.21
N GLU A 180 -12.24 1.24 1.22
CA GLU A 180 -13.42 1.60 2.02
C GLU A 180 -13.19 2.91 2.81
N VAL A 181 -12.01 3.09 3.43
CA VAL A 181 -11.64 4.34 4.08
C VAL A 181 -11.56 5.49 3.07
N SER A 182 -10.94 5.25 1.91
CA SER A 182 -10.83 6.25 0.85
C SER A 182 -12.18 6.60 0.23
N TYR A 183 -13.11 5.66 0.20
CA TYR A 183 -14.46 5.85 -0.29
C TYR A 183 -15.28 6.73 0.65
N GLY A 184 -15.24 6.43 1.96
CA GLY A 184 -15.92 7.25 2.98
C GLY A 184 -15.38 8.67 3.07
N LEU A 185 -14.11 8.87 2.72
CA LEU A 185 -13.45 10.18 2.71
C LEU A 185 -13.29 10.77 1.28
N ARG A 186 -13.92 10.19 0.26
CA ARG A 186 -13.63 10.49 -1.15
C ARG A 186 -13.86 11.95 -1.52
N TYR A 187 -14.90 12.55 -0.96
CA TYR A 187 -15.36 13.92 -1.27
C TYR A 187 -15.41 14.82 -0.03
N VAL A 188 -14.58 14.55 0.98
CA VAL A 188 -14.51 15.42 2.19
C VAL A 188 -13.86 16.76 1.92
N ILE A 189 -13.27 16.95 0.74
CA ILE A 189 -12.88 18.25 0.20
C ILE A 189 -13.78 18.52 -1.00
N ASN A 190 -14.56 19.60 -0.93
CA ASN A 190 -15.59 19.88 -1.92
C ASN A 190 -15.02 20.04 -3.34
N GLY A 191 -15.63 19.32 -4.29
CA GLY A 191 -15.24 19.31 -5.70
C GLY A 191 -14.04 18.43 -6.04
N LEU A 192 -13.42 17.76 -5.05
CA LEU A 192 -12.26 16.90 -5.29
C LEU A 192 -12.60 15.43 -5.05
N ASP A 193 -12.31 14.60 -6.05
CA ASP A 193 -12.31 13.15 -5.90
C ASP A 193 -10.93 12.69 -5.40
N LEU A 194 -10.83 12.41 -4.10
CA LEU A 194 -9.58 12.05 -3.43
C LEU A 194 -9.20 10.57 -3.57
N MET A 195 -10.06 9.73 -4.17
CA MET A 195 -9.72 8.33 -4.43
C MET A 195 -8.44 8.25 -5.28
N ALA A 196 -7.51 7.38 -4.88
CA ALA A 196 -6.21 7.27 -5.52
C ALA A 196 -6.35 6.95 -7.01
N ASN A 197 -5.58 7.67 -7.83
CA ASN A 197 -5.43 7.36 -9.24
C ASN A 197 -4.23 6.43 -9.42
N VAL A 198 -4.42 5.34 -10.12
CA VAL A 198 -3.35 4.43 -10.51
C VAL A 198 -3.02 4.66 -11.98
N SER A 199 -1.74 4.90 -12.26
CA SER A 199 -1.24 5.00 -13.62
C SER A 199 -1.09 3.61 -14.22
N ILE A 200 -1.85 3.30 -15.27
CA ILE A 200 -1.77 2.08 -16.06
C ILE A 200 -1.45 2.43 -17.49
N GLY A 201 -0.55 1.68 -18.12
CA GLY A 201 -0.10 2.03 -19.45
C GLY A 201 0.72 0.97 -20.15
N LYS A 202 0.83 1.13 -21.46
CA LYS A 202 1.80 0.44 -22.32
C LYS A 202 2.62 1.51 -23.04
N SER A 203 3.84 1.20 -23.47
CA SER A 203 4.85 2.06 -24.15
C SER A 203 4.48 3.47 -24.67
N GLU A 204 3.30 3.68 -25.29
CA GLU A 204 2.86 4.95 -25.90
C GLU A 204 1.62 5.59 -25.23
N LEU A 205 0.98 4.89 -24.29
CA LEU A 205 -0.25 5.31 -23.64
C LEU A 205 -0.13 5.10 -22.13
N LEU A 206 -0.25 6.20 -21.38
CA LEU A 206 -0.40 6.22 -19.94
C LEU A 206 -1.77 6.78 -19.61
N ILE A 207 -2.63 5.99 -18.98
CA ILE A 207 -3.93 6.42 -18.47
C ILE A 207 -3.94 6.35 -16.94
N PHE A 208 -4.72 7.22 -16.32
CA PHE A 208 -4.91 7.25 -14.88
C PHE A 208 -6.35 6.85 -14.58
N GLU A 209 -6.52 5.79 -13.81
CA GLU A 209 -7.83 5.28 -13.44
C GLU A 209 -7.98 5.18 -11.92
N LYS A 210 -9.20 5.37 -11.44
CA LYS A 210 -9.50 5.34 -10.01
C LYS A 210 -9.36 3.92 -9.47
N LEU A 211 -8.76 3.79 -8.28
CA LEU A 211 -8.44 2.49 -7.71
C LEU A 211 -9.67 1.60 -7.49
N ASP A 212 -10.79 2.15 -7.04
CA ASP A 212 -12.05 1.42 -6.85
C ASP A 212 -12.56 0.82 -8.18
N LYS A 213 -12.46 1.58 -9.28
CA LYS A 213 -12.79 1.10 -10.62
C LYS A 213 -11.84 -0.03 -11.06
N LEU A 214 -10.53 0.13 -10.86
CA LEU A 214 -9.54 -0.91 -11.20
C LEU A 214 -9.70 -2.17 -10.34
N TYR A 215 -10.06 -2.02 -9.06
CA TYR A 215 -10.36 -3.14 -8.19
C TYR A 215 -11.53 -3.96 -8.73
N ASN A 216 -12.64 -3.29 -9.01
CA ASN A 216 -13.88 -3.94 -9.46
C ASN A 216 -13.77 -4.54 -10.87
N THR A 217 -13.04 -3.89 -11.77
CA THR A 217 -12.95 -4.33 -13.18
C THR A 217 -11.79 -5.27 -13.46
N PHE A 218 -10.75 -5.29 -12.61
CA PHE A 218 -9.52 -6.03 -12.87
C PHE A 218 -9.04 -6.87 -11.67
N LEU A 219 -8.58 -6.25 -10.57
CA LEU A 219 -7.89 -7.01 -9.51
C LEU A 219 -8.75 -8.11 -8.88
N LYS A 220 -10.01 -7.81 -8.57
CA LYS A 220 -10.96 -8.78 -8.01
C LYS A 220 -11.13 -9.98 -8.94
N SER A 221 -11.40 -9.71 -10.22
CA SER A 221 -11.59 -10.75 -11.23
C SER A 221 -10.30 -11.54 -11.49
N PHE A 222 -9.13 -10.91 -11.39
CA PHE A 222 -7.84 -11.59 -11.56
C PHE A 222 -7.60 -12.59 -10.42
N LEU A 223 -7.78 -12.17 -9.16
CA LEU A 223 -7.66 -13.08 -8.02
C LEU A 223 -8.65 -14.26 -8.11
N ILE A 224 -9.92 -14.00 -8.40
CA ILE A 224 -10.95 -15.04 -8.49
C ILE A 224 -10.59 -16.10 -9.55
N GLN A 225 -10.13 -15.66 -10.73
CA GLN A 225 -9.75 -16.59 -11.80
C GLN A 225 -8.50 -17.41 -11.43
N VAL A 226 -7.52 -16.81 -10.76
CA VAL A 226 -6.32 -17.52 -10.31
C VAL A 226 -6.65 -18.51 -9.19
N LEU A 227 -7.52 -18.15 -8.24
CA LEU A 227 -7.98 -19.10 -7.22
C LEU A 227 -8.72 -20.28 -7.87
N ALA A 228 -9.63 -20.01 -8.82
CA ALA A 228 -10.36 -21.05 -9.53
C ALA A 228 -9.45 -21.98 -10.34
N LYS A 229 -8.42 -21.44 -11.01
CA LYS A 229 -7.39 -22.21 -11.73
C LYS A 229 -6.71 -23.26 -10.85
N HIS A 230 -6.54 -22.96 -9.56
CA HIS A 230 -5.88 -23.82 -8.58
C HIS A 230 -6.85 -24.55 -7.65
N GLU A 231 -8.16 -24.55 -7.94
CA GLU A 231 -9.22 -25.14 -7.11
C GLU A 231 -9.26 -24.60 -5.66
N LEU A 232 -8.85 -23.34 -5.48
CA LEU A 232 -8.85 -22.64 -4.20
C LEU A 232 -10.10 -21.77 -4.04
N THR A 233 -10.46 -21.52 -2.78
CA THR A 233 -11.51 -20.57 -2.39
C THR A 233 -11.01 -19.65 -1.28
N THR A 234 -11.72 -18.55 -1.02
CA THR A 234 -11.43 -17.65 0.11
C THR A 234 -12.70 -17.32 0.89
N SER A 235 -12.56 -17.19 2.21
CA SER A 235 -13.63 -16.70 3.10
C SER A 235 -13.68 -15.18 3.20
N LEU A 236 -12.70 -14.48 2.62
CA LEU A 236 -12.71 -13.02 2.55
C LEU A 236 -13.85 -12.54 1.64
N ASN A 237 -14.71 -11.67 2.17
CA ASN A 237 -15.66 -10.94 1.33
C ASN A 237 -14.88 -9.98 0.41
N LEU A 238 -14.99 -10.19 -0.91
CA LEU A 238 -14.32 -9.38 -1.93
C LEU A 238 -15.18 -8.21 -2.44
N ASP A 239 -16.38 -7.99 -1.89
CA ASP A 239 -17.17 -6.81 -2.18
C ASP A 239 -16.71 -5.61 -1.35
N ILE A 240 -16.72 -4.42 -1.96
CA ILE A 240 -16.43 -3.17 -1.24
C ILE A 240 -17.64 -2.85 -0.35
N GLU A 241 -17.42 -2.73 0.95
CA GLU A 241 -18.46 -2.29 1.87
C GLU A 241 -18.60 -0.75 1.83
N HIS A 242 -19.71 -0.28 1.27
CA HIS A 242 -20.03 1.14 1.20
C HIS A 242 -20.77 1.60 2.46
N TYR A 243 -20.04 1.86 3.54
CA TYR A 243 -20.64 2.30 4.80
C TYR A 243 -21.24 3.71 4.74
N TYR A 244 -20.64 4.57 3.93
CA TYR A 244 -21.10 5.93 3.68
C TYR A 244 -20.53 6.42 2.35
N GLN A 245 -21.34 7.12 1.56
CA GLN A 245 -20.93 7.77 0.33
C GLN A 245 -21.20 9.26 0.46
N PRO A 246 -20.19 10.10 0.77
CA PRO A 246 -20.40 11.54 0.70
C PRO A 246 -20.82 11.90 -0.72
N ALA A 247 -21.91 12.66 -0.86
CA ALA A 247 -22.20 13.23 -2.17
C ALA A 247 -21.11 14.27 -2.48
N PRO A 248 -20.72 14.43 -3.75
CA PRO A 248 -19.96 15.60 -4.14
C PRO A 248 -20.68 16.84 -3.61
N TYR A 249 -19.94 17.72 -2.92
CA TYR A 249 -20.49 18.96 -2.34
C TYR A 249 -21.36 18.78 -1.08
N SER A 250 -21.32 17.62 -0.40
CA SER A 250 -22.13 17.41 0.81
C SER A 250 -21.53 18.01 2.08
N ASN A 251 -20.20 18.10 2.18
CA ASN A 251 -19.57 18.61 3.39
C ASN A 251 -19.66 20.14 3.41
N THR A 252 -19.89 20.71 4.59
CA THR A 252 -19.87 22.17 4.80
C THR A 252 -18.51 22.66 5.30
N PHE A 253 -17.59 21.73 5.58
CA PHE A 253 -16.30 22.08 6.13
C PHE A 253 -15.49 22.87 5.11
N PHE A 254 -15.34 22.42 3.86
CA PHE A 254 -14.61 23.14 2.80
C PHE A 254 -15.52 23.83 1.79
N GLU A 255 -15.17 25.04 1.34
CA GLU A 255 -15.81 25.66 0.18
C GLU A 255 -15.24 25.11 -1.13
N ILE A 256 -16.03 25.14 -2.20
CA ILE A 256 -15.56 24.73 -3.54
C ILE A 256 -14.43 25.68 -3.98
N GLY A 257 -13.31 25.11 -4.43
CA GLY A 257 -12.16 25.88 -4.89
C GLY A 257 -11.24 26.39 -3.77
N GLU A 258 -11.62 26.19 -2.50
CA GLU A 258 -10.78 26.55 -1.37
C GLU A 258 -9.48 25.74 -1.39
N VAL A 259 -9.59 24.43 -1.59
CA VAL A 259 -8.44 23.54 -1.77
C VAL A 259 -8.38 23.11 -3.24
N LEU A 260 -7.21 23.24 -3.84
CA LEU A 260 -6.98 22.90 -5.24
C LEU A 260 -5.93 21.80 -5.38
N PRO A 261 -6.14 20.82 -6.28
CA PRO A 261 -5.10 19.89 -6.66
C PRO A 261 -4.13 20.63 -7.58
N VAL A 262 -2.85 20.59 -7.22
CA VAL A 262 -1.77 21.21 -7.99
C VAL A 262 -0.76 20.13 -8.34
N PHE A 263 -0.35 20.09 -9.59
CA PHE A 263 0.75 19.24 -10.04
C PHE A 263 1.50 19.93 -11.17
N GLN A 264 2.78 19.60 -11.30
CA GLN A 264 3.59 20.09 -12.39
C GLN A 264 3.37 19.21 -13.63
N ASN A 265 2.68 19.74 -14.64
CA ASN A 265 2.36 19.05 -15.89
C ASN A 265 3.41 19.20 -17.00
N GLN A 266 4.42 20.04 -16.79
CA GLN A 266 5.57 20.20 -17.68
C GLN A 266 6.88 20.00 -16.92
N GLN A 267 7.71 19.09 -17.40
CA GLN A 267 9.02 18.83 -16.82
C GLN A 267 9.95 20.03 -17.06
N GLN A 268 10.69 20.46 -16.03
CA GLN A 268 11.66 21.54 -16.20
C GLN A 268 12.81 21.07 -17.10
N SER A 269 13.35 21.98 -17.93
CA SER A 269 14.45 21.69 -18.86
C SER A 269 15.63 21.00 -18.17
N ASP A 270 15.91 21.37 -16.92
CA ASP A 270 17.03 20.87 -16.14
C ASP A 270 16.84 19.41 -15.71
N PHE A 271 15.62 18.88 -15.76
CA PHE A 271 15.32 17.46 -15.54
C PHE A 271 15.11 16.67 -16.83
N ILE A 272 15.15 17.31 -18.00
CA ILE A 272 15.10 16.60 -19.28
C ILE A 272 16.47 15.96 -19.51
N TYR A 273 16.47 14.64 -19.69
CA TYR A 273 17.68 13.87 -20.01
C TYR A 273 17.36 12.82 -21.07
N PRO A 274 18.17 12.71 -22.14
CA PRO A 274 17.92 11.74 -23.19
C PRO A 274 18.18 10.33 -22.67
N LEU A 275 17.11 9.57 -22.47
CA LEU A 275 17.19 8.14 -22.16
C LEU A 275 17.61 7.36 -23.41
N ASN A 276 18.20 6.18 -23.20
CA ASN A 276 18.54 5.26 -24.28
C ASN A 276 17.31 4.94 -25.13
N LYS A 277 17.42 5.09 -26.45
CA LYS A 277 16.31 4.82 -27.40
C LYS A 277 15.96 3.34 -27.51
N GLY A 278 16.91 2.45 -27.21
CA GLY A 278 16.70 1.01 -27.20
C GLY A 278 16.23 0.51 -25.83
N LYS A 279 15.20 -0.35 -25.80
CA LYS A 279 14.86 -1.12 -24.60
C LYS A 279 15.95 -2.16 -24.36
N THR A 280 16.58 -2.15 -23.19
CA THR A 280 17.60 -3.13 -22.79
C THR A 280 17.16 -3.86 -21.53
N ALA A 281 17.52 -5.14 -21.38
CA ALA A 281 17.22 -5.96 -20.20
C ALA A 281 18.50 -6.29 -19.41
N ILE A 282 19.35 -5.29 -19.16
CA ILE A 282 20.67 -5.47 -18.54
C ILE A 282 20.55 -6.18 -17.18
N GLY A 283 19.64 -5.72 -16.32
CA GLY A 283 19.41 -6.32 -15.00
C GLY A 283 18.97 -7.78 -15.08
N THR A 284 18.04 -8.11 -15.98
CA THR A 284 17.61 -9.50 -16.21
C THR A 284 18.76 -10.38 -16.68
N GLY A 285 19.60 -9.88 -17.60
CA GLY A 285 20.78 -10.59 -18.08
C GLY A 285 21.80 -10.85 -16.96
N LEU A 286 22.05 -9.85 -16.10
CA LEU A 286 22.94 -10.00 -14.94
C LEU A 286 22.40 -11.02 -13.94
N TYR A 287 21.10 -10.97 -13.63
CA TYR A 287 20.45 -11.94 -12.73
C TYR A 287 20.48 -13.37 -13.30
N ALA A 288 20.16 -13.53 -14.58
CA ALA A 288 20.24 -14.83 -15.26
C ALA A 288 21.68 -15.37 -15.24
N GLY A 289 22.68 -14.50 -15.44
CA GLY A 289 24.09 -14.86 -15.31
C GLY A 289 24.46 -15.33 -13.90
N LEU A 290 23.94 -14.67 -12.85
CA LEU A 290 24.12 -15.09 -11.46
C LEU A 290 23.54 -16.49 -11.20
N ILE A 291 22.32 -16.75 -11.69
CA ILE A 291 21.67 -18.06 -11.55
C ILE A 291 22.43 -19.13 -12.34
N ALA A 292 22.81 -18.86 -13.59
CA ALA A 292 23.58 -19.79 -14.41
C ALA A 292 24.95 -20.12 -13.78
N ALA A 293 25.61 -19.12 -13.20
CA ALA A 293 26.88 -19.30 -12.49
C ALA A 293 26.75 -20.16 -11.22
N SER A 294 25.55 -20.30 -10.65
CA SER A 294 25.33 -21.19 -9.50
C SER A 294 25.50 -22.67 -9.87
N GLY A 295 25.39 -23.03 -11.16
CA GLY A 295 25.52 -24.41 -11.65
C GLY A 295 24.42 -25.36 -11.16
N LYS A 296 23.35 -24.82 -10.56
CA LYS A 296 22.27 -25.63 -9.97
C LYS A 296 21.13 -25.86 -10.97
N PRO A 297 20.57 -27.08 -11.03
CA PRO A 297 19.35 -27.31 -11.79
C PRO A 297 18.18 -26.52 -11.19
N ASN A 298 17.21 -26.15 -12.04
CA ASN A 298 15.99 -25.48 -11.60
C ASN A 298 15.30 -26.25 -10.46
N GLY A 299 14.89 -25.56 -9.41
CA GLY A 299 14.24 -26.16 -8.23
C GLY A 299 15.19 -26.71 -7.16
N HIS A 300 16.51 -26.57 -7.31
CA HIS A 300 17.44 -26.78 -6.19
C HIS A 300 17.51 -25.56 -5.28
N TYR A 301 17.01 -25.74 -4.06
CA TYR A 301 17.28 -24.85 -2.94
C TYR A 301 18.56 -25.34 -2.28
N ASP A 302 19.64 -24.54 -2.29
CA ASP A 302 20.57 -24.67 -1.16
C ASP A 302 19.72 -24.30 0.05
N SER A 303 19.56 -25.26 0.95
CA SER A 303 19.03 -25.01 2.28
C SER A 303 19.57 -23.67 2.77
N MET A 304 18.71 -22.81 3.31
CA MET A 304 19.19 -21.74 4.18
C MET A 304 20.13 -22.40 5.19
N ASN A 305 21.45 -22.20 5.02
CA ASN A 305 22.52 -22.99 5.66
C ASN A 305 22.65 -22.62 7.13
N PHE A 306 21.59 -22.84 7.91
CA PHE A 306 21.59 -22.56 9.34
C PHE A 306 21.81 -23.85 10.14
N ILE A 307 21.27 -25.01 9.73
CA ILE A 307 21.48 -26.30 10.42
C ILE A 307 21.36 -27.48 9.43
N LEU A 308 22.41 -28.31 9.32
CA LEU A 308 22.48 -29.48 8.43
C LEU A 308 21.71 -30.71 8.94
N ASP A 309 21.42 -30.79 10.25
CA ASP A 309 20.72 -31.93 10.88
C ASP A 309 19.96 -31.50 12.16
N TRP A 310 18.89 -30.72 11.98
CA TRP A 310 18.02 -30.28 13.09
C TRP A 310 17.48 -31.45 13.92
N PRO A 311 17.03 -32.57 13.34
CA PRO A 311 16.55 -33.71 14.12
C PRO A 311 17.58 -34.23 15.13
N LYS A 312 18.84 -34.40 14.72
CA LYS A 312 19.93 -34.82 15.62
C LYS A 312 20.25 -33.78 16.70
N MET A 313 20.37 -32.51 16.32
CA MET A 313 20.60 -31.45 17.30
C MET A 313 19.49 -31.36 18.35
N TYR A 314 18.24 -31.52 17.92
CA TYR A 314 17.10 -31.54 18.83
C TYR A 314 17.13 -32.76 19.75
N SER A 315 17.40 -33.98 19.23
CA SER A 315 17.51 -35.18 20.07
C SER A 315 18.61 -35.05 21.13
N ASP A 316 19.80 -34.62 20.72
CA ASP A 316 20.96 -34.45 21.62
C ASP A 316 20.65 -33.43 22.73
N SER A 317 19.92 -32.35 22.39
CA SER A 317 19.51 -31.33 23.37
C SER A 317 18.52 -31.86 24.42
N GLN A 318 17.66 -32.82 24.07
CA GLN A 318 16.71 -33.43 25.00
C GLN A 318 17.38 -34.46 25.91
N GLU A 319 18.38 -35.20 25.42
CA GLU A 319 19.18 -36.11 26.25
C GLU A 319 20.00 -35.36 27.30
N ILE A 320 20.65 -34.25 26.93
CA ILE A 320 21.40 -33.40 27.87
C ILE A 320 20.50 -32.87 29.00
N ARG A 321 19.23 -32.56 28.70
CA ARG A 321 18.25 -32.12 29.71
C ARG A 321 17.78 -33.22 30.65
N LYS A 322 17.76 -34.47 30.20
CA LYS A 322 17.40 -35.63 31.05
C LYS A 322 18.52 -36.05 32.01
N ASN A 323 19.76 -35.71 31.66
CA ASN A 323 20.96 -36.04 32.45
C ASN A 323 21.42 -34.89 33.37
N ARG A 324 20.63 -33.82 33.50
CA ARG A 324 20.82 -32.71 34.46
C ARG A 324 19.73 -32.73 35.51
#